data_AF-A0AAV9CS34-F1
#
_entry.id   AF-A0AAV9CS34-F1
#
_cell.length_a   1.000
_cell.length_b   1.000
_cell.length_c   1.000
_cell.angle_alpha   90.00
_cell.angle_beta   90.00
_cell.angle_gamma   90.00
#
_symmetry.space_group_name_H-M   'P 1'
#
loop_
_entity.id
_entity.type
_entity.pdbx_description
1 polymer ?
#
loop_
_entity_poly.entity_id
_entity_poly.type
_entity_poly.pdbx_seq_one_letter_code
_entity_poly.pdbx_strand_id
1 'polypeptide(L)'
;MRNIKEELTWNNEHAIDLQKAVEELHGLNSQELDKLLRDSDKLIIQPNVEKGIFIQIDMERLAWSLPLHLIAKLISPVVDDMCLVYVLHGFRLLNSLSDLASRHSRLEQILLDEAKLSEQIMDLVFYMLIVLARPKQVGISLSLLHSALLACTLHLLSSYISSHRKNLTDVLLVHPKVDIFFDVAFDALHIDIRYFSMCNSSSLPVAERTATSFCENCEASLQFLQSLCQQKLFREHLLKNKELCKNGGVLSLVQAILKLNIPQYFKELPTIVAAVSRLKSKALSILLQLCESENISYLDDVAGTPKCMNLAKSVALEVLGLLKAAFVRRPENLSCFLDHNNPKGLVLLNSMRLADIFSDDSNFRSFIMTNITEVLAEILTRPQEEFLSSWCSADPPLIEEDATIDYDPFMAAGMVSLSSASLTSMRVVETNTTRPLIPNFVTPVSHAQQRTSFLVKIIANLHCFVPNVCEEQERNYF
;
A
#
# COMPACT_ATOMS: atom_id res chain seq x y z
N MET A 1 45.82 -38.74 -28.94
CA MET A 1 46.32 -37.64 -28.08
C MET A 1 46.27 -36.32 -28.84
N ARG A 2 45.08 -35.74 -28.93
CA ARG A 2 44.76 -34.37 -29.37
C ARG A 2 43.44 -34.02 -28.68
N ASN A 3 43.25 -32.74 -28.36
CA ASN A 3 42.10 -32.11 -27.69
C ASN A 3 42.20 -32.00 -26.15
N ILE A 4 43.12 -31.16 -25.68
CA ILE A 4 42.99 -30.43 -24.41
C ILE A 4 43.68 -29.07 -24.61
N LYS A 5 43.08 -28.14 -25.35
CA LYS A 5 43.52 -26.72 -25.35
C LYS A 5 42.56 -25.69 -26.00
N GLU A 6 41.26 -25.95 -26.06
CA GLU A 6 40.29 -25.00 -26.66
C GLU A 6 39.05 -24.72 -25.80
N GLU A 7 39.12 -24.90 -24.47
CA GLU A 7 37.95 -24.76 -23.58
C GLU A 7 38.06 -23.64 -22.53
N LEU A 8 38.96 -22.67 -22.67
CA LEU A 8 39.20 -21.65 -21.62
C LEU A 8 39.29 -20.19 -22.11
N THR A 9 38.89 -19.87 -23.34
CA THR A 9 39.05 -18.51 -23.91
C THR A 9 37.73 -17.89 -24.39
N TRP A 10 36.68 -17.91 -23.56
CA TRP A 10 35.43 -17.18 -23.80
C TRP A 10 35.00 -16.28 -22.62
N ASN A 11 35.86 -16.08 -21.61
CA ASN A 11 35.41 -15.56 -20.31
C ASN A 11 35.81 -14.12 -19.94
N ASN A 12 36.44 -13.31 -20.81
CA ASN A 12 36.91 -11.98 -20.36
C ASN A 12 36.77 -10.79 -21.34
N GLU A 13 35.93 -10.88 -22.38
CA GLU A 13 35.64 -9.70 -23.21
C GLU A 13 34.23 -9.18 -22.89
N HIS A 14 34.21 -8.04 -22.17
CA HIS A 14 33.06 -7.25 -21.72
C HIS A 14 32.30 -7.76 -20.49
N ALA A 15 32.92 -7.66 -19.31
CA ALA A 15 32.16 -7.60 -18.05
C ALA A 15 31.29 -6.33 -18.05
N ILE A 16 29.99 -6.46 -17.80
CA ILE A 16 29.07 -5.32 -17.77
C ILE A 16 29.34 -4.53 -16.50
N ASP A 17 29.59 -3.23 -16.66
CA ASP A 17 29.58 -2.30 -15.54
C ASP A 17 28.13 -2.04 -15.12
N LEU A 18 27.61 -2.89 -14.23
CA LEU A 18 26.22 -2.83 -13.77
C LEU A 18 25.90 -1.52 -13.06
N GLN A 19 26.89 -0.87 -12.45
CA GLN A 19 26.68 0.42 -11.82
C GLN A 19 26.38 1.49 -12.87
N LYS A 20 27.22 1.61 -13.90
CA LYS A 20 26.98 2.54 -15.01
C LYS A 20 25.70 2.19 -15.78
N ALA A 21 25.41 0.91 -15.98
CA ALA A 21 24.19 0.50 -16.68
C ALA A 21 22.92 0.98 -15.96
N VAL A 22 22.88 0.86 -14.62
CA VAL A 22 21.77 1.40 -13.82
C VAL A 22 21.73 2.93 -13.89
N GLU A 23 22.88 3.60 -13.74
CA GLU A 23 22.96 5.06 -13.79
C GLU A 23 22.47 5.64 -15.13
N GLU A 24 22.77 4.99 -16.26
CA GLU A 24 22.35 5.45 -17.59
C GLU A 24 20.90 5.06 -17.95
N LEU A 25 20.43 3.88 -17.54
CA LEU A 25 19.15 3.33 -18.03
C LEU A 25 17.97 3.54 -17.08
N HIS A 26 18.17 3.83 -15.79
CA HIS A 26 17.06 3.93 -14.81
C HIS A 26 16.05 5.05 -15.12
N GLY A 27 16.45 6.04 -15.92
CA GLY A 27 15.59 7.14 -16.34
C GLY A 27 14.61 6.75 -17.47
N LEU A 28 14.89 5.65 -18.18
CA LEU A 28 14.15 5.25 -19.38
C LEU A 28 13.00 4.30 -19.03
N ASN A 29 11.80 4.62 -19.50
CA ASN A 29 10.64 3.72 -19.36
C ASN A 29 10.67 2.59 -20.41
N SER A 30 9.76 1.61 -20.29
CA SER A 30 9.68 0.47 -21.21
C SER A 30 9.48 0.86 -22.68
N GLN A 31 8.79 1.97 -22.97
CA GLN A 31 8.59 2.44 -24.35
C GLN A 31 9.84 3.10 -24.93
N GLU A 32 10.58 3.85 -24.12
CA GLU A 32 11.86 4.47 -24.50
C GLU A 32 12.94 3.41 -24.72
N LEU A 33 13.01 2.40 -23.84
CA LEU A 33 13.87 1.25 -24.02
C LEU A 33 13.51 0.45 -25.27
N ASP A 34 12.22 0.22 -25.55
CA ASP A 34 11.77 -0.47 -26.77
C ASP A 34 12.24 0.25 -28.04
N LYS A 35 12.19 1.59 -28.06
CA LYS A 35 12.68 2.40 -29.20
C LYS A 35 14.17 2.19 -29.41
N LEU A 36 14.98 2.29 -28.35
CA LEU A 36 16.43 2.09 -28.43
C LEU A 36 16.80 0.67 -28.89
N LEU A 37 15.98 -0.33 -28.53
CA LEU A 37 16.24 -1.71 -28.90
C LEU A 37 15.84 -2.03 -30.34
N ARG A 38 14.80 -1.39 -30.89
CA ARG A 38 14.42 -1.54 -32.31
C ARG A 38 15.49 -1.05 -33.27
N ASP A 39 16.29 -0.08 -32.84
CA ASP A 39 17.41 0.47 -33.61
C ASP A 39 18.67 -0.44 -33.52
N SER A 40 18.63 -1.50 -32.71
CA SER A 40 19.74 -2.43 -32.48
C SER A 40 19.38 -3.88 -32.83
N ASP A 41 20.17 -4.53 -33.69
CA ASP A 41 19.91 -5.93 -34.09
C ASP A 41 20.18 -6.97 -32.97
N LYS A 42 20.72 -6.56 -31.81
CA LYS A 42 21.21 -7.48 -30.76
C LYS A 42 20.95 -7.02 -29.31
N LEU A 43 19.76 -6.53 -28.96
CA LEU A 43 19.42 -6.12 -27.58
C LEU A 43 20.55 -5.35 -26.85
N ILE A 44 21.28 -4.53 -27.61
CA ILE A 44 22.49 -3.86 -27.17
C ILE A 44 22.20 -2.38 -27.28
N ILE A 45 22.15 -1.73 -26.12
CA ILE A 45 21.98 -0.29 -26.06
C ILE A 45 23.37 0.34 -26.05
N GLN A 46 23.56 1.33 -26.92
CA GLN A 46 24.69 2.24 -26.88
C GLN A 46 24.17 3.61 -26.42
N PRO A 47 24.23 3.93 -25.11
CA PRO A 47 23.85 5.24 -24.63
C PRO A 47 24.79 6.29 -25.24
N ASN A 48 24.21 7.34 -25.82
CA ASN A 48 24.98 8.48 -26.30
C ASN A 48 25.41 9.32 -25.09
N VAL A 49 26.58 9.06 -24.54
CA VAL A 49 27.17 9.95 -23.54
C VAL A 49 27.90 11.07 -24.29
N GLU A 50 27.60 12.32 -23.95
CA GLU A 50 28.24 13.58 -24.44
C GLU A 50 29.78 13.63 -24.27
N LYS A 51 30.43 12.54 -23.85
CA LYS A 51 31.87 12.42 -23.55
C LYS A 51 32.60 11.33 -24.36
N GLY A 52 32.03 10.84 -25.45
CA GLY A 52 32.77 9.99 -26.42
C GLY A 52 33.14 8.58 -25.94
N ILE A 53 32.49 8.08 -24.88
CA ILE A 53 32.63 6.69 -24.44
C ILE A 53 31.35 5.95 -24.83
N PHE A 54 31.45 5.05 -25.80
CA PHE A 54 30.37 4.13 -26.16
C PHE A 54 30.33 3.01 -25.13
N ILE A 55 29.34 3.03 -24.24
CA ILE A 55 29.08 1.90 -23.34
C ILE A 55 28.15 0.94 -24.07
N GLN A 56 28.61 -0.28 -24.31
CA GLN A 56 27.77 -1.32 -24.89
C GLN A 56 27.08 -2.07 -23.73
N ILE A 57 25.77 -1.89 -23.58
CA ILE A 57 24.98 -2.57 -22.54
C ILE A 57 24.21 -3.71 -23.19
N ASP A 58 24.59 -4.93 -22.85
CA ASP A 58 23.84 -6.14 -23.19
C ASP A 58 22.67 -6.30 -22.20
N MET A 59 21.45 -6.15 -22.72
CA MET A 59 20.23 -6.16 -21.90
C MET A 59 19.89 -7.54 -21.34
N GLU A 60 20.28 -8.62 -22.02
CA GLU A 60 20.03 -10.00 -21.56
C GLU A 60 20.86 -10.26 -20.29
N ARG A 61 22.16 -9.96 -20.37
CA ARG A 61 23.07 -10.10 -19.22
C ARG A 61 22.73 -9.14 -18.08
N LEU A 62 22.29 -7.92 -18.39
CA LEU A 62 21.83 -6.96 -17.39
C LEU A 62 20.62 -7.50 -16.62
N ALA A 63 19.59 -7.98 -17.34
CA ALA A 63 18.38 -8.53 -16.73
C ALA A 63 18.71 -9.70 -15.80
N TRP A 64 19.66 -10.56 -16.18
CA TRP A 64 20.08 -11.71 -15.37
C TRP A 64 20.86 -11.34 -14.11
N SER A 65 21.73 -10.33 -14.19
CA SER A 65 22.67 -10.01 -13.12
C SER A 65 22.20 -8.92 -12.17
N LEU A 66 21.23 -8.11 -12.59
CA LEU A 66 20.75 -6.96 -11.82
C LEU A 66 20.16 -7.36 -10.45
N PRO A 67 19.29 -8.38 -10.30
CA PRO A 67 18.75 -8.73 -8.98
C PRO A 67 19.83 -9.07 -7.95
N LEU A 68 20.79 -9.93 -8.33
CA LEU A 68 21.91 -10.30 -7.46
C LEU A 68 22.82 -9.12 -7.13
N HIS A 69 23.05 -8.23 -8.09
CA HIS A 69 23.84 -7.02 -7.88
C HIS A 69 23.18 -6.08 -6.87
N LEU A 70 21.86 -5.90 -6.95
CA LEU A 70 21.12 -5.09 -5.97
C LEU A 70 21.15 -5.74 -4.57
N ILE A 71 20.98 -7.06 -4.48
CA ILE A 71 21.15 -7.80 -3.22
C ILE A 71 22.55 -7.55 -2.64
N ALA A 72 23.60 -7.69 -3.46
CA ALA A 72 24.97 -7.47 -3.00
C ALA A 72 25.21 -6.04 -2.49
N LYS A 73 24.60 -5.03 -3.12
CA LYS A 73 24.63 -3.64 -2.64
C LYS A 73 23.91 -3.47 -1.30
N LEU A 74 22.79 -4.15 -1.10
CA LEU A 74 22.04 -4.12 0.16
C LEU A 74 22.75 -4.86 1.31
N ILE A 75 23.55 -5.89 1.01
CA ILE A 75 24.33 -6.65 2.02
C ILE A 75 25.57 -5.87 2.49
N SER A 76 26.01 -4.87 1.72
CA SER A 76 27.15 -4.01 2.07
C SER A 76 27.00 -3.43 3.49
N PRO A 77 28.07 -3.39 4.31
CA PRO A 77 28.00 -2.99 5.72
C PRO A 77 27.54 -1.53 5.92
N VAL A 78 27.54 -0.72 4.87
CA VAL A 78 27.05 0.67 4.89
C VAL A 78 25.88 0.78 3.91
N VAL A 79 24.65 0.64 4.43
CA VAL A 79 23.41 0.98 3.70
C VAL A 79 23.04 2.42 4.04
N ASP A 80 23.65 3.35 3.32
CA ASP A 80 23.36 4.78 3.39
C ASP A 80 22.21 5.18 2.44
N ASP A 81 21.80 6.45 2.51
CA ASP A 81 20.70 6.98 1.71
C ASP A 81 21.00 6.93 0.22
N MET A 82 22.28 7.11 -0.17
CA MET A 82 22.73 7.02 -1.55
C MET A 82 22.61 5.59 -2.11
N CYS A 83 22.91 4.58 -1.29
CA CYS A 83 22.67 3.18 -1.62
C CYS A 83 21.18 2.92 -1.85
N LEU A 84 20.31 3.45 -0.99
CA LEU A 84 18.85 3.31 -1.13
C LEU A 84 18.32 3.99 -2.40
N VAL A 85 18.82 5.18 -2.76
CA VAL A 85 18.50 5.84 -4.04
C VAL A 85 18.96 4.99 -5.23
N TYR A 86 20.20 4.46 -5.18
CA TYR A 86 20.71 3.58 -6.21
C TYR A 86 19.85 2.31 -6.37
N VAL A 87 19.43 1.72 -5.26
CA VAL A 87 18.56 0.55 -5.27
C VAL A 87 17.20 0.91 -5.87
N LEU A 88 16.61 2.06 -5.53
CA LEU A 88 15.37 2.53 -6.15
C LEU A 88 15.51 2.63 -7.67
N HIS A 89 16.64 3.13 -8.17
CA HIS A 89 16.93 3.16 -9.61
C HIS A 89 16.98 1.75 -10.23
N GLY A 90 17.60 0.79 -9.53
CA GLY A 90 17.60 -0.61 -9.93
C GLY A 90 16.20 -1.23 -9.99
N PHE A 91 15.36 -0.99 -8.99
CA PHE A 91 13.96 -1.48 -8.96
C PHE A 91 13.12 -0.92 -10.12
N ARG A 92 13.29 0.36 -10.48
CA ARG A 92 12.62 0.95 -11.66
C ARG A 92 13.04 0.27 -12.96
N LEU A 93 14.34 0.02 -13.10
CA LEU A 93 14.89 -0.63 -14.28
C LEU A 93 14.36 -2.06 -14.39
N LEU A 94 14.29 -2.81 -13.28
CA LEU A 94 13.67 -4.14 -13.25
C LEU A 94 12.19 -4.11 -13.66
N ASN A 95 11.41 -3.13 -13.19
CA ASN A 95 10.03 -2.94 -13.63
C ASN A 95 9.94 -2.71 -15.14
N SER A 96 10.80 -1.85 -15.70
CA SER A 96 10.81 -1.60 -17.15
C SER A 96 11.22 -2.80 -17.97
N LEU A 97 12.19 -3.58 -17.50
CA LEU A 97 12.60 -4.83 -18.13
C LEU A 97 11.44 -5.85 -18.12
N SER A 98 10.69 -5.93 -17.02
CA SER A 98 9.54 -6.82 -16.87
C SER A 98 8.42 -6.46 -17.86
N ASP A 99 8.09 -5.17 -17.98
CA ASP A 99 7.09 -4.69 -18.94
C ASP A 99 7.53 -4.93 -20.40
N LEU A 100 8.82 -4.73 -20.66
CA LEU A 100 9.43 -4.91 -21.97
C LEU A 100 9.48 -6.38 -22.41
N ALA A 101 9.55 -7.32 -21.45
CA ALA A 101 9.60 -8.76 -21.71
C ALA A 101 8.47 -9.21 -22.65
N SER A 102 7.25 -8.66 -22.47
CA SER A 102 6.09 -8.96 -23.31
C SER A 102 6.25 -8.63 -24.80
N ARG A 103 7.23 -7.80 -25.17
CA ARG A 103 7.48 -7.34 -26.55
C ARG A 103 8.73 -7.93 -27.18
N HIS A 104 9.59 -8.57 -26.38
CA HIS A 104 10.90 -9.10 -26.80
C HIS A 104 11.05 -10.54 -26.33
N SER A 105 10.88 -11.50 -27.26
CA SER A 105 10.84 -12.94 -26.94
C SER A 105 12.06 -13.49 -26.20
N ARG A 106 13.25 -12.92 -26.42
CA ARG A 106 14.46 -13.32 -25.66
C ARG A 106 14.46 -12.82 -24.23
N LEU A 107 14.02 -11.58 -24.01
CA LEU A 107 13.83 -11.06 -22.65
C LEU A 107 12.68 -11.79 -21.95
N GLU A 108 11.63 -12.17 -22.68
CA GLU A 108 10.56 -13.04 -22.20
C GLU A 108 11.12 -14.37 -21.69
N GLN A 109 11.96 -15.06 -22.47
CA GLN A 109 12.57 -16.33 -22.05
C GLN A 109 13.41 -16.17 -20.78
N ILE A 110 14.25 -15.13 -20.72
CA ILE A 110 15.14 -14.90 -19.57
C ILE A 110 14.35 -14.48 -18.33
N LEU A 111 13.40 -13.57 -18.48
CA LEU A 111 12.66 -13.00 -17.37
C LEU A 111 11.53 -13.92 -16.92
N LEU A 112 10.85 -14.62 -17.84
CA LEU A 112 9.61 -15.33 -17.56
C LEU A 112 9.73 -16.86 -17.48
N ASP A 113 10.71 -17.48 -18.16
CA ASP A 113 10.82 -18.95 -18.18
C ASP A 113 11.83 -19.48 -17.16
N GLU A 114 12.76 -18.64 -16.71
CA GLU A 114 13.87 -19.05 -15.83
C GLU A 114 13.48 -18.99 -14.34
N ALA A 115 13.22 -20.16 -13.74
CA ALA A 115 12.86 -20.29 -12.32
C ALA A 115 13.89 -19.66 -11.37
N LYS A 116 15.18 -19.72 -11.73
CA LYS A 116 16.28 -19.18 -10.92
C LYS A 116 16.22 -17.65 -10.81
N LEU A 117 15.82 -16.95 -11.87
CA LEU A 117 15.72 -15.50 -11.83
C LEU A 117 14.52 -15.05 -11.00
N SER A 118 13.42 -15.80 -11.11
CA SER A 118 12.23 -15.57 -10.28
C SER A 118 12.53 -15.72 -8.79
N GLU A 119 13.31 -16.74 -8.41
CA GLU A 119 13.81 -16.90 -7.04
C GLU A 119 14.70 -15.72 -6.60
N GLN A 120 15.58 -15.23 -7.46
CA GLN A 120 16.44 -14.07 -7.14
C GLN A 120 15.65 -12.78 -6.96
N ILE A 121 14.60 -12.55 -7.75
CA ILE A 121 13.73 -11.37 -7.59
C ILE A 121 12.92 -11.46 -6.31
N MET A 122 12.41 -12.66 -5.99
CA MET A 122 11.76 -12.93 -4.70
C MET A 122 12.69 -12.64 -3.51
N ASP A 123 13.92 -13.17 -3.54
CA ASP A 123 14.91 -12.93 -2.50
C ASP A 123 15.29 -11.44 -2.41
N LEU A 124 15.42 -10.73 -3.54
CA LEU A 124 15.65 -9.28 -3.56
C LEU A 124 14.51 -8.52 -2.88
N VAL A 125 13.26 -8.83 -3.24
CA VAL A 125 12.06 -8.21 -2.65
C VAL A 125 12.04 -8.45 -1.14
N PHE A 126 12.25 -9.69 -0.70
CA PHE A 126 12.19 -10.05 0.72
C PHE A 126 13.31 -9.36 1.49
N TYR A 127 14.52 -9.34 0.93
CA TYR A 127 15.66 -8.67 1.56
C TYR A 127 15.46 -7.16 1.66
N MET A 128 14.92 -6.54 0.61
CA MET A 128 14.59 -5.11 0.62
C MET A 128 13.54 -4.79 1.69
N LEU A 129 12.48 -5.60 1.81
CA LEU A 129 11.47 -5.44 2.87
C LEU A 129 12.08 -5.60 4.27
N ILE A 130 12.99 -6.56 4.47
CA ILE A 130 13.73 -6.70 5.74
C ILE A 130 14.53 -5.44 6.06
N VAL A 131 15.16 -4.81 5.06
CA VAL A 131 15.91 -3.56 5.23
C VAL A 131 14.98 -2.39 5.60
N LEU A 132 13.80 -2.30 4.98
CA LEU A 132 12.80 -1.25 5.24
C LEU A 132 12.07 -1.45 6.58
N ALA A 133 11.88 -2.70 7.02
CA ALA A 133 11.27 -3.00 8.32
C ALA A 133 12.14 -2.59 9.52
N ARG A 134 13.39 -2.15 9.30
CA ARG A 134 14.27 -1.68 10.36
C ARG A 134 14.07 -0.18 10.60
N PRO A 135 13.65 0.23 11.82
CA PRO A 135 13.43 1.64 12.10
C PRO A 135 14.75 2.41 12.05
N LYS A 136 14.82 3.41 11.19
CA LYS A 136 15.89 4.42 11.17
C LYS A 136 15.35 5.73 11.77
N GLN A 137 16.23 6.55 12.36
CA GLN A 137 15.90 7.96 12.65
C GLN A 137 16.07 8.76 11.36
N VAL A 138 15.05 9.51 10.96
CA VAL A 138 14.93 9.94 9.56
C VAL A 138 14.35 11.36 9.43
N GLY A 139 14.93 12.16 8.54
CA GLY A 139 14.37 13.42 8.05
C GLY A 139 13.46 13.23 6.83
N ILE A 140 12.68 14.25 6.47
CA ILE A 140 11.57 14.18 5.49
C ILE A 140 11.96 13.54 4.13
N SER A 141 13.14 13.85 3.58
CA SER A 141 13.57 13.30 2.28
C SER A 141 13.79 11.79 2.32
N LEU A 142 14.30 11.27 3.43
CA LEU A 142 14.53 9.83 3.60
C LEU A 142 13.22 9.10 3.93
N SER A 143 12.22 9.77 4.53
CA SER A 143 10.86 9.24 4.63
C SER A 143 10.24 9.04 3.24
N LEU A 144 10.34 10.03 2.35
CA LEU A 144 9.82 9.90 0.98
C LEU A 144 10.53 8.77 0.21
N LEU A 145 11.86 8.68 0.32
CA LEU A 145 12.64 7.58 -0.27
C LEU A 145 12.18 6.21 0.25
N HIS A 146 11.97 6.09 1.57
CA HIS A 146 11.50 4.86 2.20
C HIS A 146 10.13 4.42 1.65
N SER A 147 9.14 5.32 1.65
CA SER A 147 7.80 5.01 1.12
C SER A 147 7.80 4.66 -0.37
N ALA A 148 8.61 5.36 -1.17
CA ALA A 148 8.76 5.06 -2.60
C ALA A 148 9.40 3.69 -2.84
N LEU A 149 10.44 3.34 -2.07
CA LEU A 149 11.08 2.03 -2.13
C LEU A 149 10.12 0.92 -1.74
N LEU A 150 9.34 1.09 -0.66
CA LEU A 150 8.36 0.09 -0.24
C LEU A 150 7.34 -0.15 -1.36
N ALA A 151 6.74 0.92 -1.89
CA ALA A 151 5.75 0.84 -2.94
C ALA A 151 6.33 0.20 -4.22
N CYS A 152 7.52 0.62 -4.67
CA CYS A 152 8.21 0.01 -5.81
C CYS A 152 8.55 -1.46 -5.59
N THR A 153 8.93 -1.84 -4.37
CA THR A 153 9.30 -3.22 -4.03
C THR A 153 8.10 -4.14 -4.11
N LEU A 154 6.96 -3.73 -3.54
CA LEU A 154 5.72 -4.49 -3.59
C LEU A 154 5.14 -4.56 -5.02
N HIS A 155 5.20 -3.46 -5.77
CA HIS A 155 4.69 -3.45 -7.15
C HIS A 155 5.60 -4.18 -8.14
N LEU A 156 6.91 -4.25 -7.90
CA LEU A 156 7.81 -5.12 -8.67
C LEU A 156 7.35 -6.57 -8.60
N LEU A 157 6.90 -7.00 -7.42
CA LEU A 157 6.39 -8.36 -7.24
C LEU A 157 5.12 -8.58 -8.07
N SER A 158 4.23 -7.59 -8.12
CA SER A 158 3.04 -7.63 -8.96
C SER A 158 3.36 -7.66 -10.45
N SER A 159 4.19 -6.74 -10.94
CA SER A 159 4.56 -6.62 -12.36
C SER A 159 5.32 -7.85 -12.85
N TYR A 160 6.26 -8.34 -12.05
CA TYR A 160 7.07 -9.49 -12.40
C TYR A 160 6.26 -10.79 -12.34
N ILE A 161 5.48 -11.06 -11.29
CA ILE A 161 4.72 -12.32 -11.22
C ILE A 161 3.51 -12.32 -12.17
N SER A 162 2.86 -11.18 -12.38
CA SER A 162 1.75 -11.08 -13.33
C SER A 162 2.24 -11.29 -14.77
N SER A 163 3.45 -10.83 -15.12
CA SER A 163 4.02 -11.09 -16.44
C SER A 163 4.29 -12.59 -16.66
N HIS A 164 4.64 -13.36 -15.62
CA HIS A 164 4.69 -14.83 -15.67
C HIS A 164 3.33 -15.53 -15.86
N ARG A 165 2.21 -14.79 -15.93
CA ARG A 165 0.82 -15.32 -15.95
C ARG A 165 0.51 -16.24 -14.76
N LYS A 166 1.23 -16.07 -13.65
CA LYS A 166 0.99 -16.81 -12.40
C LYS A 166 0.16 -15.96 -11.46
N ASN A 167 -0.66 -16.63 -10.66
CA ASN A 167 -1.32 -15.94 -9.56
C ASN A 167 -0.27 -15.62 -8.48
N LEU A 168 -0.07 -14.32 -8.23
CA LEU A 168 0.83 -13.81 -7.22
C LEU A 168 0.65 -14.47 -5.85
N THR A 169 -0.61 -14.69 -5.46
CA THR A 169 -0.94 -15.30 -4.17
C THR A 169 -0.41 -16.72 -4.08
N ASP A 170 -0.57 -17.51 -5.13
CA ASP A 170 -0.16 -18.91 -5.14
C ASP A 170 1.38 -19.01 -5.10
N VAL A 171 2.09 -18.13 -5.81
CA VAL A 171 3.56 -18.07 -5.77
C VAL A 171 4.07 -17.69 -4.39
N LEU A 172 3.47 -16.67 -3.75
CA LEU A 172 3.83 -16.26 -2.40
C LEU A 172 3.61 -17.37 -1.38
N LEU A 173 2.45 -18.04 -1.40
CA LEU A 173 2.08 -19.06 -0.42
C LEU A 173 2.93 -20.33 -0.48
N VAL A 174 3.50 -20.66 -1.64
CA VAL A 174 4.43 -21.78 -1.80
C VAL A 174 5.84 -21.43 -1.31
N HIS A 175 6.17 -20.14 -1.17
CA HIS A 175 7.50 -19.71 -0.80
C HIS A 175 7.81 -20.01 0.68
N PRO A 176 8.96 -20.63 1.01
CA PRO A 176 9.27 -21.08 2.37
C PRO A 176 9.42 -19.94 3.39
N LYS A 177 9.60 -18.70 2.92
CA LYS A 177 9.75 -17.50 3.77
C LYS A 177 8.49 -16.62 3.77
N VAL A 178 7.31 -17.12 3.37
CA VAL A 178 6.09 -16.31 3.24
C VAL A 178 5.70 -15.59 4.54
N ASP A 179 5.87 -16.24 5.70
CA ASP A 179 5.60 -15.62 7.01
C ASP A 179 6.53 -14.42 7.27
N ILE A 180 7.81 -14.54 6.91
CA ILE A 180 8.77 -13.42 7.01
C ILE A 180 8.27 -12.26 6.15
N PHE A 181 7.87 -12.54 4.90
CA PHE A 181 7.33 -11.52 4.01
C PHE A 181 6.13 -10.79 4.61
N PHE A 182 5.21 -11.52 5.26
CA PHE A 182 4.09 -10.89 5.95
C PHE A 182 4.57 -9.94 7.03
N ASP A 183 5.39 -10.43 7.95
CA ASP A 183 5.87 -9.65 9.08
C ASP A 183 6.57 -8.36 8.60
N VAL A 184 7.52 -8.49 7.68
CA VAL A 184 8.32 -7.34 7.22
C VAL A 184 7.55 -6.37 6.32
N ALA A 185 6.57 -6.83 5.54
CA ALA A 185 5.77 -5.95 4.70
C ALA A 185 4.84 -5.06 5.54
N PHE A 186 4.20 -5.63 6.56
CA PHE A 186 3.36 -4.87 7.49
C PHE A 186 4.20 -3.94 8.38
N ASP A 187 5.36 -4.39 8.87
CA ASP A 187 6.27 -3.57 9.67
C ASP A 187 6.83 -2.38 8.88
N ALA A 188 7.28 -2.60 7.64
CA ALA A 188 7.77 -1.52 6.78
C ALA A 188 6.68 -0.47 6.50
N LEU A 189 5.44 -0.90 6.22
CA LEU A 189 4.32 0.01 6.04
C LEU A 189 3.99 0.76 7.34
N HIS A 190 4.03 0.07 8.49
CA HIS A 190 3.81 0.70 9.80
C HIS A 190 4.86 1.80 10.07
N ILE A 191 6.11 1.60 9.64
CA ILE A 191 7.17 2.61 9.71
C ILE A 191 6.82 3.82 8.83
N ASP A 192 6.37 3.62 7.59
CA ASP A 192 5.96 4.71 6.71
C ASP A 192 4.80 5.54 7.29
N ILE A 193 3.79 4.88 7.83
CA ILE A 193 2.66 5.56 8.49
C ILE A 193 3.14 6.38 9.68
N ARG A 194 4.12 5.88 10.45
CA ARG A 194 4.74 6.64 11.54
C ARG A 194 5.51 7.85 11.01
N TYR A 195 6.27 7.71 9.93
CA TYR A 195 6.97 8.84 9.32
C TYR A 195 6.02 9.92 8.84
N PHE A 196 4.88 9.56 8.25
CA PHE A 196 3.85 10.53 7.86
C PHE A 196 3.35 11.34 9.06
N SER A 197 3.09 10.68 10.19
CA SER A 197 2.64 11.36 11.41
C SER A 197 3.65 12.36 11.99
N MET A 198 4.93 12.22 11.64
CA MET A 198 6.04 13.08 12.08
C MET A 198 6.34 14.22 11.09
N CYS A 199 5.71 14.24 9.92
CA CYS A 199 5.91 15.28 8.90
C CYS A 199 5.33 16.63 9.38
N ASN A 200 6.15 17.41 10.08
CA ASN A 200 5.91 18.80 10.45
C ASN A 200 6.77 19.71 9.57
N SER A 201 6.28 20.18 8.42
CA SER A 201 7.04 21.09 7.55
C SER A 201 6.30 22.39 7.27
N SER A 202 7.06 23.49 7.33
CA SER A 202 6.63 24.89 7.38
C SER A 202 6.84 25.67 6.07
N SER A 203 6.78 25.03 4.88
CA SER A 203 6.96 25.74 3.59
C SER A 203 6.01 25.28 2.48
N LEU A 204 5.67 26.21 1.57
CA LEU A 204 4.33 26.33 0.99
C LEU A 204 4.00 25.44 -0.24
N PRO A 205 4.94 25.01 -1.12
CA PRO A 205 4.60 24.13 -2.27
C PRO A 205 5.38 22.80 -2.37
N VAL A 206 6.66 22.76 -1.99
CA VAL A 206 7.48 21.53 -2.10
C VAL A 206 7.04 20.50 -1.04
N ALA A 207 6.71 20.97 0.16
CA ALA A 207 6.20 20.12 1.23
C ALA A 207 4.87 19.46 0.85
N GLU A 208 3.99 20.18 0.14
CA GLU A 208 2.70 19.65 -0.34
C GLU A 208 2.90 18.52 -1.34
N ARG A 209 3.76 18.72 -2.36
CA ARG A 209 4.04 17.66 -3.35
C ARG A 209 4.70 16.45 -2.69
N THR A 210 5.67 16.68 -1.80
CA THR A 210 6.32 15.59 -1.05
C THR A 210 5.31 14.84 -0.18
N ALA A 211 4.44 15.53 0.54
CA ALA A 211 3.40 14.91 1.36
C ALA A 211 2.38 14.14 0.51
N THR A 212 2.00 14.68 -0.65
CA THR A 212 1.07 14.03 -1.59
C THR A 212 1.70 12.74 -2.13
N SER A 213 2.91 12.81 -2.68
CA SER A 213 3.61 11.61 -3.19
C SER A 213 3.87 10.59 -2.08
N PHE A 214 4.17 11.04 -0.86
CA PHE A 214 4.31 10.15 0.30
C PHE A 214 3.00 9.41 0.59
N CYS A 215 1.87 10.12 0.65
CA CYS A 215 0.55 9.52 0.87
C CYS A 215 0.22 8.52 -0.22
N GLU A 216 0.46 8.87 -1.48
CA GLU A 216 0.20 7.99 -2.62
C GLU A 216 1.07 6.73 -2.59
N ASN A 217 2.34 6.82 -2.16
CA ASN A 217 3.20 5.65 -2.00
C ASN A 217 2.72 4.72 -0.87
N CYS A 218 2.29 5.30 0.26
CA CYS A 218 1.69 4.53 1.34
C CYS A 218 0.38 3.88 0.89
N GLU A 219 -0.44 4.61 0.14
CA GLU A 219 -1.71 4.13 -0.39
C GLU A 219 -1.49 2.95 -1.34
N ALA A 220 -0.53 3.07 -2.26
CA ALA A 220 -0.17 2.00 -3.18
C ALA A 220 0.30 0.75 -2.43
N SER A 221 1.16 0.92 -1.43
CA SER A 221 1.68 -0.19 -0.60
C SER A 221 0.54 -0.90 0.16
N LEU A 222 -0.37 -0.13 0.77
CA LEU A 222 -1.52 -0.66 1.48
C LEU A 222 -2.53 -1.33 0.53
N GLN A 223 -2.75 -0.75 -0.66
CA GLN A 223 -3.62 -1.31 -1.70
C GLN A 223 -3.10 -2.67 -2.18
N PHE A 224 -1.78 -2.82 -2.32
CA PHE A 224 -1.16 -4.09 -2.65
C PHE A 224 -1.42 -5.15 -1.55
N LEU A 225 -1.24 -4.80 -0.27
CA LEU A 225 -1.54 -5.73 0.83
C LEU A 225 -3.04 -6.05 0.92
N GLN A 226 -3.90 -5.06 0.66
CA GLN A 226 -5.35 -5.25 0.61
C GLN A 226 -5.75 -6.23 -0.49
N SER A 227 -5.17 -6.13 -1.69
CA SER A 227 -5.50 -7.03 -2.81
C SER A 227 -5.10 -8.48 -2.52
N LEU A 228 -3.99 -8.69 -1.79
CA LEU A 228 -3.60 -10.02 -1.30
C LEU A 228 -4.60 -10.55 -0.26
N CYS A 229 -5.02 -9.72 0.70
CA CYS A 229 -5.99 -10.13 1.74
C CYS A 229 -7.38 -10.49 1.19
N GLN A 230 -7.75 -9.96 0.01
CA GLN A 230 -8.98 -10.34 -0.68
C GLN A 230 -8.98 -11.82 -1.09
N GLN A 231 -7.80 -12.38 -1.39
CA GLN A 231 -7.64 -13.77 -1.77
C GLN A 231 -7.84 -14.69 -0.56
N LYS A 232 -8.80 -15.62 -0.66
CA LYS A 232 -9.19 -16.49 0.46
C LYS A 232 -8.01 -17.28 1.05
N LEU A 233 -7.20 -17.91 0.19
CA LEU A 233 -6.05 -18.72 0.64
C LEU A 233 -4.97 -17.87 1.33
N PHE A 234 -4.71 -16.67 0.81
CA PHE A 234 -3.77 -15.73 1.43
C PHE A 234 -4.23 -15.35 2.83
N ARG A 235 -5.51 -14.94 2.93
CA ARG A 235 -6.13 -14.53 4.18
C ARG A 235 -6.10 -15.64 5.22
N GLU A 236 -6.41 -16.86 4.84
CA GLU A 236 -6.37 -18.01 5.75
C GLU A 236 -4.96 -18.33 6.25
N HIS A 237 -3.94 -18.10 5.42
CA HIS A 237 -2.55 -18.22 5.86
C HIS A 237 -2.17 -17.08 6.81
N LEU A 238 -2.55 -15.84 6.47
CA LEU A 238 -2.30 -14.65 7.29
C LEU A 238 -2.91 -14.80 8.70
N LEU A 239 -4.14 -15.33 8.81
CA LEU A 239 -4.80 -15.59 10.10
C LEU A 239 -4.04 -16.57 11.00
N LYS A 240 -3.17 -17.42 10.44
CA LYS A 240 -2.31 -18.34 11.21
C LYS A 240 -1.02 -17.67 11.67
N ASN A 241 -0.64 -16.53 11.09
CA ASN A 241 0.55 -15.80 11.47
C ASN A 241 0.38 -15.20 12.88
N LYS A 242 1.33 -15.53 13.77
CA LYS A 242 1.27 -15.16 15.18
C LYS A 242 1.57 -13.69 15.41
N GLU A 243 2.53 -13.11 14.70
CA GLU A 243 2.95 -11.72 14.89
C GLU A 243 1.86 -10.75 14.43
N LEU A 244 1.27 -11.02 13.26
CA LEU A 244 0.29 -10.13 12.67
C LEU A 244 -1.10 -10.26 13.29
N CYS A 245 -1.56 -11.48 13.59
CA CYS A 245 -2.89 -11.69 14.16
C CYS A 245 -2.86 -11.78 15.69
N LYS A 246 -2.16 -12.77 16.27
CA LYS A 246 -2.21 -13.02 17.73
C LYS A 246 -1.53 -11.93 18.56
N ASN A 247 -0.43 -11.37 18.07
CA ASN A 247 0.29 -10.28 18.73
C ASN A 247 -0.23 -8.89 18.31
N GLY A 248 -1.21 -8.84 17.41
CA GLY A 248 -1.92 -7.62 17.02
C GLY A 248 -1.17 -6.73 16.03
N GLY A 249 -0.24 -7.24 15.23
CA GLY A 249 0.46 -6.46 14.20
C GLY A 249 -0.49 -5.77 13.22
N VAL A 250 -1.52 -6.46 12.72
CA VAL A 250 -2.54 -5.85 11.85
C VAL A 250 -3.31 -4.77 12.58
N LEU A 251 -3.75 -5.03 13.81
CA LEU A 251 -4.47 -4.04 14.62
C LEU A 251 -3.60 -2.81 14.90
N SER A 252 -2.29 -2.98 15.12
CA SER A 252 -1.36 -1.88 15.34
C SER A 252 -1.26 -0.98 14.10
N LEU A 253 -1.13 -1.60 12.92
CA LEU A 253 -1.12 -0.87 11.65
C LEU A 253 -2.44 -0.13 11.41
N VAL A 254 -3.58 -0.81 11.58
CA VAL A 254 -4.91 -0.20 11.42
C VAL A 254 -5.07 0.95 12.38
N GLN A 255 -4.74 0.77 13.66
CA GLN A 255 -4.81 1.83 14.67
C GLN A 255 -3.94 3.04 14.28
N ALA A 256 -2.71 2.80 13.83
CA ALA A 256 -1.80 3.87 13.40
C ALA A 256 -2.39 4.67 12.23
N ILE A 257 -2.98 3.98 11.24
CA ILE A 257 -3.63 4.61 10.09
C ILE A 257 -4.89 5.39 10.51
N LEU A 258 -5.75 4.82 11.36
CA LEU A 258 -6.96 5.49 11.82
C LEU A 258 -6.66 6.76 12.65
N LYS A 259 -5.60 6.71 13.46
CA LYS A 259 -5.08 7.84 14.25
C LYS A 259 -4.32 8.88 13.43
N LEU A 260 -4.11 8.66 12.13
CA LEU A 260 -3.48 9.67 11.28
C LEU A 260 -4.30 10.97 11.32
N ASN A 261 -3.66 11.99 11.89
CA ASN A 261 -4.13 13.34 11.91
C ASN A 261 -3.43 14.11 10.80
N ILE A 262 -4.21 14.75 9.93
CA ILE A 262 -3.68 15.62 8.90
C ILE A 262 -3.20 16.91 9.59
N PRO A 263 -1.92 17.29 9.47
CA PRO A 263 -1.42 18.57 9.99
C PRO A 263 -2.31 19.72 9.51
N GLN A 264 -2.51 20.75 10.36
CA GLN A 264 -3.45 21.85 10.08
C GLN A 264 -3.22 22.48 8.70
N TYR A 265 -1.95 22.61 8.30
CA TYR A 265 -1.54 23.13 7.00
C TYR A 265 -2.07 22.33 5.80
N PHE A 266 -2.19 21.00 5.92
CA PHE A 266 -2.64 20.12 4.84
C PHE A 266 -4.15 19.85 4.85
N LYS A 267 -4.90 20.37 5.84
CA LYS A 267 -6.36 20.14 5.93
C LYS A 267 -7.15 20.84 4.83
N GLU A 268 -6.58 21.91 4.27
CA GLU A 268 -7.20 22.67 3.18
C GLU A 268 -6.94 22.02 1.80
N LEU A 269 -6.09 20.99 1.73
CA LEU A 269 -5.70 20.30 0.50
C LEU A 269 -6.58 19.07 0.26
N PRO A 270 -7.50 19.10 -0.74
CA PRO A 270 -8.44 18.00 -0.97
C PRO A 270 -7.76 16.68 -1.32
N THR A 271 -6.63 16.73 -2.01
CA THR A 271 -5.84 15.56 -2.46
C THR A 271 -5.29 14.76 -1.27
N ILE A 272 -4.64 15.43 -0.32
CA ILE A 272 -4.09 14.79 0.90
C ILE A 272 -5.21 14.29 1.80
N VAL A 273 -6.27 15.09 1.98
CA VAL A 273 -7.45 14.67 2.76
C VAL A 273 -8.09 13.42 2.16
N ALA A 274 -8.23 13.36 0.84
CA ALA A 274 -8.78 12.22 0.13
C ALA A 274 -7.85 11.00 0.23
N ALA A 275 -6.54 11.15 0.05
CA ALA A 275 -5.57 10.06 0.16
C ALA A 275 -5.53 9.45 1.58
N VAL A 276 -5.53 10.28 2.63
CA VAL A 276 -5.62 9.79 4.02
C VAL A 276 -6.95 9.09 4.28
N SER A 277 -8.05 9.59 3.71
CA SER A 277 -9.34 8.93 3.78
C SER A 277 -9.32 7.55 3.10
N ARG A 278 -8.72 7.44 1.90
CA ARG A 278 -8.56 6.15 1.21
C ARG A 278 -7.65 5.20 1.99
N LEU A 279 -6.56 5.67 2.59
CA LEU A 279 -5.73 4.88 3.50
C LEU A 279 -6.56 4.28 4.64
N LYS A 280 -7.39 5.09 5.32
CA LYS A 280 -8.31 4.61 6.36
C LYS A 280 -9.29 3.57 5.82
N SER A 281 -9.89 3.83 4.65
CA SER A 281 -10.83 2.91 4.02
C SER A 281 -10.19 1.53 3.72
N LYS A 282 -8.98 1.52 3.13
CA LYS A 282 -8.27 0.28 2.78
C LYS A 282 -7.79 -0.47 4.03
N ALA A 283 -7.35 0.23 5.08
CA ALA A 283 -7.01 -0.38 6.36
C ALA A 283 -8.22 -1.05 7.02
N LEU A 284 -9.37 -0.37 7.04
CA LEU A 284 -10.62 -0.95 7.53
C LEU A 284 -11.06 -2.15 6.68
N SER A 285 -10.85 -2.09 5.36
CA SER A 285 -11.16 -3.20 4.45
C SER A 285 -10.31 -4.45 4.74
N ILE A 286 -9.02 -4.30 5.03
CA ILE A 286 -8.16 -5.42 5.47
C ILE A 286 -8.72 -6.02 6.76
N LEU A 287 -9.03 -5.18 7.76
CA LEU A 287 -9.56 -5.65 9.03
C LEU A 287 -10.90 -6.39 8.87
N LEU A 288 -11.80 -5.85 8.04
CA LEU A 288 -13.06 -6.49 7.69
C LEU A 288 -12.86 -7.88 7.11
N GLN A 289 -11.97 -8.01 6.13
CA GLN A 289 -11.71 -9.30 5.50
C GLN A 289 -11.26 -10.34 6.53
N LEU A 290 -10.41 -9.96 7.49
CA LEU A 290 -9.96 -10.85 8.57
C LEU A 290 -11.11 -11.23 9.51
N CYS A 291 -11.92 -10.27 9.94
CA CYS A 291 -13.06 -10.52 10.84
C CYS A 291 -14.13 -11.42 10.19
N GLU A 292 -14.31 -11.33 8.87
CA GLU A 292 -15.33 -12.08 8.12
C GLU A 292 -14.84 -13.46 7.63
N SER A 293 -13.69 -13.91 8.12
CA SER A 293 -13.18 -15.23 7.77
C SER A 293 -13.99 -16.35 8.42
N GLU A 294 -14.51 -17.27 7.61
CA GLU A 294 -15.34 -18.39 8.08
C GLU A 294 -14.53 -19.47 8.83
N ASN A 295 -13.25 -19.63 8.48
CA ASN A 295 -12.44 -20.78 8.91
C ASN A 295 -11.71 -20.56 10.24
N ILE A 296 -11.34 -19.31 10.53
CA ILE A 296 -10.61 -18.93 11.74
C ILE A 296 -11.26 -17.64 12.25
N SER A 297 -11.79 -17.69 13.47
CA SER A 297 -12.36 -16.52 14.13
C SER A 297 -11.24 -15.59 14.57
N TYR A 298 -11.04 -14.50 13.80
CA TYR A 298 -10.02 -13.51 14.09
C TYR A 298 -10.26 -12.82 15.45
N LEU A 299 -11.52 -12.53 15.79
CA LEU A 299 -11.86 -11.84 17.03
C LEU A 299 -11.62 -12.70 18.27
N ASP A 300 -11.80 -14.02 18.17
CA ASP A 300 -11.47 -14.94 19.27
C ASP A 300 -9.95 -15.01 19.50
N ASP A 301 -9.16 -15.06 18.43
CA ASP A 301 -7.69 -15.02 18.53
C ASP A 301 -7.20 -13.69 19.14
N VAL A 302 -7.84 -12.57 18.77
CA VAL A 302 -7.55 -11.24 19.34
C VAL A 302 -7.94 -11.16 20.82
N ALA A 303 -9.08 -11.74 21.20
CA ALA A 303 -9.54 -11.80 22.59
C ALA A 303 -8.65 -12.70 23.47
N GLY A 304 -7.87 -13.60 22.85
CA GLY A 304 -6.99 -14.55 23.53
C GLY A 304 -5.88 -13.92 24.40
N THR A 305 -5.53 -12.64 24.20
CA THR A 305 -4.56 -11.94 25.06
C THR A 305 -5.04 -10.55 25.49
N PRO A 306 -4.82 -10.11 26.75
CA PRO A 306 -5.24 -8.79 27.20
C PRO A 306 -4.61 -7.64 26.40
N LYS A 307 -3.36 -7.82 25.95
CA LYS A 307 -2.65 -6.82 25.12
C LYS A 307 -3.35 -6.62 23.78
N CYS A 308 -3.64 -7.71 23.07
CA CYS A 308 -4.29 -7.66 21.77
C CYS A 308 -5.74 -7.16 21.90
N MET A 309 -6.46 -7.61 22.93
CA MET A 309 -7.81 -7.13 23.23
C MET A 309 -7.85 -5.62 23.51
N ASN A 310 -6.91 -5.08 24.28
CA ASN A 310 -6.83 -3.63 24.53
C ASN A 310 -6.56 -2.84 23.24
N LEU A 311 -5.72 -3.39 22.36
CA LEU A 311 -5.45 -2.79 21.06
C LEU A 311 -6.69 -2.80 20.17
N ALA A 312 -7.43 -3.91 20.13
CA ALA A 312 -8.68 -4.04 19.38
C ALA A 312 -9.77 -3.11 19.91
N LYS A 313 -9.93 -2.99 21.23
CA LYS A 313 -10.81 -2.00 21.85
C LYS A 313 -10.43 -0.57 21.45
N SER A 314 -9.12 -0.25 21.39
CA SER A 314 -8.70 1.05 20.89
C SER A 314 -9.02 1.25 19.41
N VAL A 315 -8.88 0.23 18.55
CA VAL A 315 -9.31 0.31 17.15
C VAL A 315 -10.82 0.52 17.05
N ALA A 316 -11.61 -0.18 17.86
CA ALA A 316 -13.05 -0.01 17.91
C ALA A 316 -13.45 1.43 18.31
N LEU A 317 -12.74 2.06 19.26
CA LEU A 317 -12.97 3.48 19.58
C LEU A 317 -12.68 4.41 18.39
N GLU A 318 -11.63 4.15 17.62
CA GLU A 318 -11.35 4.92 16.41
C GLU A 318 -12.45 4.73 15.36
N VAL A 319 -12.97 3.51 15.19
CA VAL A 319 -14.11 3.21 14.30
C VAL A 319 -15.36 3.99 14.75
N LEU A 320 -15.69 3.97 16.05
CA LEU A 320 -16.82 4.74 16.59
C LEU A 320 -16.60 6.26 16.44
N GLY A 321 -15.36 6.73 16.57
CA GLY A 321 -14.99 8.12 16.30
C GLY A 321 -15.21 8.53 14.84
N LEU A 322 -14.90 7.66 13.88
CA LEU A 322 -15.19 7.88 12.47
C LEU A 322 -16.70 7.95 12.20
N LEU A 323 -17.48 7.06 12.82
CA LEU A 323 -18.94 7.08 12.74
C LEU A 323 -19.49 8.41 13.28
N LYS A 324 -19.09 8.81 14.48
CA LYS A 324 -19.46 10.10 15.08
C LYS A 324 -19.14 11.25 14.13
N ALA A 325 -17.90 11.34 13.64
CA ALA A 325 -17.46 12.41 12.75
C ALA A 325 -18.22 12.45 11.41
N ALA A 326 -18.62 11.30 10.88
CA ALA A 326 -19.43 11.23 9.66
C ALA A 326 -20.87 11.70 9.92
N PHE A 327 -21.44 11.34 11.08
CA PHE A 327 -22.81 11.68 11.45
C PHE A 327 -23.00 13.09 12.05
N VAL A 328 -21.94 13.77 12.50
CA VAL A 328 -22.03 15.18 12.94
C VAL A 328 -22.12 16.13 11.72
N ARG A 329 -21.57 15.74 10.56
CA ARG A 329 -21.39 16.65 9.43
C ARG A 329 -22.74 17.20 8.92
N ARG A 330 -22.83 18.53 8.84
CA ARG A 330 -23.97 19.23 8.24
C ARG A 330 -23.88 19.22 6.71
N PRO A 331 -25.03 19.19 6.00
CA PRO A 331 -25.07 19.24 4.54
C PRO A 331 -24.41 20.47 3.92
N GLU A 332 -24.43 21.61 4.62
CA GLU A 332 -23.90 22.90 4.14
C GLU A 332 -22.37 22.88 3.92
N ASN A 333 -21.65 22.02 4.65
CA ASN A 333 -20.21 21.80 4.49
C ASN A 333 -19.87 20.85 3.33
N LEU A 334 -20.87 20.29 2.62
CA LEU A 334 -20.67 19.41 1.45
C LEU A 334 -20.34 20.16 0.16
N SER A 335 -20.55 21.48 0.13
CA SER A 335 -20.34 22.32 -1.06
C SER A 335 -18.87 22.40 -1.53
N CYS A 336 -17.89 22.14 -0.64
CA CYS A 336 -16.47 22.01 -1.00
C CYS A 336 -16.07 20.60 -1.46
N PHE A 337 -16.99 19.62 -1.49
CA PHE A 337 -16.68 18.20 -1.66
C PHE A 337 -17.30 17.53 -2.89
N LEU A 338 -17.99 18.28 -3.74
CA LEU A 338 -18.55 17.80 -5.02
C LEU A 338 -17.51 17.70 -6.14
N ASP A 339 -16.24 17.90 -5.83
CA ASP A 339 -15.17 17.68 -6.80
C ASP A 339 -14.95 16.17 -6.94
N HIS A 340 -15.67 15.54 -7.87
CA HIS A 340 -15.54 14.12 -8.28
C HIS A 340 -14.09 13.71 -8.60
N ASN A 341 -13.16 14.67 -8.65
CA ASN A 341 -11.74 14.46 -8.88
C ASN A 341 -10.99 13.86 -7.67
N ASN A 342 -11.58 13.81 -6.46
CA ASN A 342 -10.88 13.37 -5.24
C ASN A 342 -11.67 12.31 -4.41
N PRO A 343 -11.74 11.06 -4.89
CA PRO A 343 -12.44 9.96 -4.20
C PRO A 343 -11.84 9.70 -2.81
N LYS A 344 -12.68 9.48 -1.80
CA LYS A 344 -12.29 9.41 -0.38
C LYS A 344 -12.27 7.99 0.19
N GLY A 345 -12.66 6.99 -0.58
CA GLY A 345 -12.84 5.62 -0.11
C GLY A 345 -14.13 5.42 0.68
N LEU A 346 -14.49 4.15 0.89
CA LEU A 346 -15.67 3.70 1.62
C LEU A 346 -15.43 3.69 3.14
N VAL A 347 -15.01 4.81 3.73
CA VAL A 347 -14.61 4.86 5.15
C VAL A 347 -15.80 4.60 6.08
N LEU A 348 -16.90 5.32 5.87
CA LEU A 348 -18.13 5.21 6.64
C LEU A 348 -18.71 3.81 6.48
N LEU A 349 -18.84 3.32 5.25
CA LEU A 349 -19.41 2.01 5.01
C LEU A 349 -18.60 0.89 5.69
N ASN A 350 -17.26 0.93 5.55
CA ASN A 350 -16.38 -0.04 6.20
C ASN A 350 -16.43 0.08 7.73
N SER A 351 -16.54 1.31 8.26
CA SER A 351 -16.68 1.56 9.69
C SER A 351 -17.99 1.01 10.25
N MET A 352 -19.11 1.21 9.53
CA MET A 352 -20.42 0.69 9.93
C MET A 352 -20.45 -0.84 9.92
N ARG A 353 -19.83 -1.45 8.90
CA ARG A 353 -19.73 -2.91 8.81
C ARG A 353 -18.87 -3.50 9.95
N LEU A 354 -17.78 -2.83 10.34
CA LEU A 354 -17.01 -3.23 11.53
C LEU A 354 -17.79 -3.04 12.83
N ALA A 355 -18.54 -1.94 12.95
CA ALA A 355 -19.39 -1.72 14.12
C ALA A 355 -20.51 -2.77 14.23
N ASP A 356 -21.10 -3.19 13.11
CA ASP A 356 -22.03 -4.32 13.04
C ASP A 356 -21.38 -5.58 13.61
N ILE A 357 -20.22 -5.99 13.07
CA ILE A 357 -19.46 -7.16 13.53
C ILE A 357 -19.11 -7.07 15.02
N PHE A 358 -18.56 -5.94 15.48
CA PHE A 358 -18.17 -5.80 16.89
C PHE A 358 -19.38 -5.76 17.85
N SER A 359 -20.54 -5.28 17.38
CA SER A 359 -21.76 -5.28 18.18
C SER A 359 -22.40 -6.67 18.31
N ASP A 360 -22.18 -7.53 17.32
CA ASP A 360 -22.64 -8.93 17.34
C ASP A 360 -21.66 -9.85 18.10
N ASP A 361 -20.36 -9.55 18.07
CA ASP A 361 -19.34 -10.39 18.70
C ASP A 361 -19.40 -10.39 20.23
N SER A 362 -19.36 -11.59 20.82
CA SER A 362 -19.48 -11.76 22.27
C SER A 362 -18.37 -11.11 23.11
N ASN A 363 -17.15 -11.01 22.59
CA ASN A 363 -16.02 -10.40 23.29
C ASN A 363 -16.08 -8.86 23.26
N PHE A 364 -16.74 -8.28 22.26
CA PHE A 364 -16.78 -6.83 22.03
C PHE A 364 -18.11 -6.18 22.36
N ARG A 365 -19.21 -6.94 22.38
CA ARG A 365 -20.59 -6.43 22.54
C ARG A 365 -20.76 -5.46 23.71
N SER A 366 -20.36 -5.86 24.93
CA SER A 366 -20.42 -5.03 26.14
C SER A 366 -19.67 -3.71 25.96
N PHE A 367 -18.46 -3.78 25.40
CA PHE A 367 -17.63 -2.62 25.13
C PHE A 367 -18.27 -1.69 24.09
N ILE A 368 -18.81 -2.24 23.00
CA ILE A 368 -19.49 -1.45 21.97
C ILE A 368 -20.74 -0.79 22.53
N MET A 369 -21.58 -1.53 23.24
CA MET A 369 -22.80 -1.00 23.85
C MET A 369 -22.53 0.21 24.74
N THR A 370 -21.47 0.16 25.54
CA THR A 370 -21.08 1.26 26.43
C THR A 370 -20.62 2.51 25.66
N ASN A 371 -19.95 2.33 24.51
CA ASN A 371 -19.28 3.44 23.80
C ASN A 371 -20.07 3.98 22.60
N ILE A 372 -21.02 3.21 22.06
CA ILE A 372 -21.78 3.60 20.86
C ILE A 372 -22.98 4.49 21.17
N THR A 373 -23.43 4.54 22.44
CA THR A 373 -24.62 5.30 22.86
C THR A 373 -24.56 6.76 22.44
N GLU A 374 -23.42 7.43 22.57
CA GLU A 374 -23.27 8.82 22.13
C GLU A 374 -23.49 8.99 20.62
N VAL A 375 -22.96 8.05 19.83
CA VAL A 375 -23.07 8.06 18.36
C VAL A 375 -24.52 7.85 17.94
N LEU A 376 -25.21 6.88 18.55
CA LEU A 376 -26.63 6.63 18.25
C LEU A 376 -27.53 7.76 18.73
N ALA A 377 -27.26 8.34 19.90
CA ALA A 377 -28.00 9.49 20.39
C ALA A 377 -27.90 10.66 19.40
N GLU A 378 -26.72 10.93 18.84
CA GLU A 378 -26.53 11.98 17.84
C GLU A 378 -27.27 11.69 16.51
N ILE A 379 -27.33 10.42 16.09
CA ILE A 379 -28.10 10.03 14.88
C ILE A 379 -29.60 10.20 15.11
N LEU A 380 -30.11 9.70 16.25
CA LEU A 380 -31.54 9.60 16.55
C LEU A 380 -32.15 10.92 17.05
N THR A 381 -31.34 11.87 17.54
CA THR A 381 -31.82 13.20 17.98
C THR A 381 -31.92 14.21 16.85
N ARG A 382 -31.52 13.86 15.63
CA ARG A 382 -31.68 14.73 14.46
C ARG A 382 -33.17 14.99 14.17
N PRO A 383 -33.53 16.20 13.67
CA PRO A 383 -34.89 16.49 13.23
C PRO A 383 -35.36 15.46 12.19
N GLN A 384 -36.64 15.08 12.24
CA GLN A 384 -37.21 14.04 11.39
C GLN A 384 -36.95 14.28 9.90
N GLU A 385 -37.06 15.53 9.44
CA GLU A 385 -36.83 15.90 8.03
C GLU A 385 -35.36 15.70 7.61
N GLU A 386 -34.41 16.05 8.48
CA GLU A 386 -32.98 15.82 8.26
C GLU A 386 -32.62 14.34 8.30
N PHE A 387 -33.24 13.59 9.22
CA PHE A 387 -33.05 12.15 9.31
C PHE A 387 -33.54 11.45 8.04
N LEU A 388 -34.76 11.75 7.58
CA LEU A 388 -35.34 11.15 6.38
C LEU A 388 -34.55 11.51 5.12
N SER A 389 -34.17 12.78 4.96
CA SER A 389 -33.37 13.21 3.80
C SER A 389 -31.95 12.62 3.81
N SER A 390 -31.35 12.45 5.00
CA SER A 390 -30.01 11.87 5.12
C SER A 390 -30.00 10.36 4.95
N TRP A 391 -30.93 9.62 5.56
CA TRP A 391 -30.92 8.16 5.70
C TRP A 391 -31.92 7.40 4.84
N CYS A 392 -33.03 8.04 4.47
CA CYS A 392 -34.17 7.39 3.80
C CYS A 392 -34.42 7.92 2.39
N SER A 393 -33.59 8.84 1.88
CA SER A 393 -33.69 9.37 0.52
C SER A 393 -33.28 8.34 -0.53
N ALA A 394 -34.01 8.30 -1.65
CA ALA A 394 -33.70 7.48 -2.82
C ALA A 394 -32.49 8.03 -3.62
N ASP A 395 -32.24 9.35 -3.53
CA ASP A 395 -31.11 10.04 -4.16
C ASP A 395 -30.24 10.68 -3.07
N PRO A 396 -29.49 9.88 -2.27
CA PRO A 396 -28.52 10.44 -1.36
C PRO A 396 -27.39 11.12 -2.17
N PRO A 397 -26.84 12.25 -1.71
CA PRO A 397 -25.58 12.73 -2.28
C PRO A 397 -24.53 11.62 -2.16
N LEU A 398 -23.73 11.40 -3.21
CA LEU A 398 -22.59 10.49 -3.18
C LEU A 398 -21.57 11.05 -2.17
N ILE A 399 -21.53 10.46 -0.98
CA ILE A 399 -20.64 10.89 0.11
C ILE A 399 -19.29 10.16 0.01
N GLU A 400 -19.27 8.95 -0.57
CA GLU A 400 -18.09 8.10 -0.65
C GLU A 400 -17.94 7.48 -2.04
N GLU A 401 -16.85 7.84 -2.73
CA GLU A 401 -16.36 7.16 -3.93
C GLU A 401 -15.00 6.55 -3.59
N ASP A 402 -14.79 5.28 -3.93
CA ASP A 402 -13.49 4.63 -3.78
C ASP A 402 -12.70 4.74 -5.07
N ALA A 403 -11.38 4.57 -4.97
CA ALA A 403 -10.52 4.49 -6.12
C ALA A 403 -9.36 3.55 -5.86
N THR A 404 -8.88 2.94 -6.95
CA THR A 404 -7.58 2.28 -6.96
C THR A 404 -6.56 3.21 -7.57
N ILE A 405 -5.41 3.32 -6.91
CA ILE A 405 -4.26 4.03 -7.45
C ILE A 405 -3.61 3.16 -8.53
N ASP A 406 -3.40 3.73 -9.71
CA ASP A 406 -2.53 3.14 -10.73
C ASP A 406 -1.10 3.58 -10.42
N TYR A 407 -0.30 2.65 -9.90
CA TYR A 407 1.01 2.97 -9.36
C TYR A 407 2.07 2.97 -10.47
N ASP A 408 2.66 4.13 -10.72
CA ASP A 408 3.81 4.29 -11.62
C ASP A 408 5.13 4.44 -10.82
N PRO A 409 6.04 3.44 -10.88
CA PRO A 409 7.37 3.50 -10.28
C PRO A 409 8.22 4.70 -10.75
N PHE A 410 8.03 5.18 -11.98
CA PHE A 410 8.80 6.30 -12.55
C PHE A 410 8.43 7.62 -11.89
N MET A 411 7.13 7.88 -11.73
CA MET A 411 6.63 9.07 -11.04
C MET A 411 7.06 9.08 -9.58
N ALA A 412 6.96 7.93 -8.89
CA ALA A 412 7.38 7.80 -7.49
C ALA A 412 8.87 8.14 -7.29
N ALA A 413 9.74 7.58 -8.12
CA ALA A 413 11.18 7.79 -7.98
C ALA A 413 11.67 9.13 -8.54
N GLY A 414 10.99 9.67 -9.55
CA GLY A 414 11.23 11.04 -10.02
C GLY A 414 11.03 12.06 -8.89
N MET A 415 9.99 11.90 -8.09
CA MET A 415 9.71 12.76 -6.94
C MET A 415 10.78 12.65 -5.83
N VAL A 416 11.30 11.45 -5.57
CA VAL A 416 12.43 11.25 -4.65
C VAL A 416 13.69 11.93 -5.16
N SER A 417 13.97 11.80 -6.46
CA SER A 417 15.13 12.43 -7.11
C SER A 417 15.04 13.95 -7.04
N LEU A 418 13.84 14.52 -7.25
CA LEU A 418 13.59 15.96 -7.12
C LEU A 418 13.72 16.47 -5.68
N SER A 419 13.20 15.72 -4.69
CA SER A 419 13.34 16.06 -3.27
C SER A 419 14.78 15.95 -2.77
N SER A 420 15.61 15.13 -3.42
CA SER A 420 17.05 14.99 -3.15
C SER A 420 17.88 16.03 -3.91
N ALA A 421 17.44 16.43 -5.11
CA ALA A 421 18.10 17.38 -6.01
C ALA A 421 17.94 18.86 -5.62
N SER A 422 17.31 19.20 -4.50
CA SER A 422 17.52 20.51 -3.86
C SER A 422 18.99 20.77 -3.45
N LEU A 423 19.91 19.83 -3.73
CA LEU A 423 21.35 20.03 -3.69
C LEU A 423 22.01 20.38 -5.06
N THR A 424 21.36 20.18 -6.21
CA THR A 424 21.87 20.64 -7.53
C THR A 424 20.76 20.78 -8.58
N SER A 425 20.64 22.00 -9.10
CA SER A 425 19.78 22.48 -10.19
C SER A 425 19.63 21.52 -11.39
N MET A 426 18.46 20.89 -11.55
CA MET A 426 17.96 20.40 -12.85
C MET A 426 16.49 20.77 -13.06
N ARG A 427 16.17 21.04 -14.33
CA ARG A 427 14.97 21.74 -14.81
C ARG A 427 13.68 20.99 -14.52
N VAL A 428 12.72 21.73 -13.96
CA VAL A 428 11.32 21.36 -13.74
C VAL A 428 10.62 21.20 -15.09
N VAL A 429 10.03 20.04 -15.35
CA VAL A 429 8.96 19.91 -16.33
C VAL A 429 7.65 19.89 -15.54
N GLU A 430 6.91 20.99 -15.60
CA GLU A 430 5.54 21.10 -15.11
C GLU A 430 4.67 20.16 -15.93
N THR A 431 4.43 18.96 -15.41
CA THR A 431 3.33 18.11 -15.86
C THR A 431 2.41 17.95 -14.66
N ASN A 432 1.09 18.04 -14.88
CA ASN A 432 0.09 17.83 -13.83
C ASN A 432 0.33 16.44 -13.21
N THR A 433 0.91 16.42 -12.01
CA THR A 433 1.54 15.27 -11.33
C THR A 433 0.57 14.45 -10.49
N THR A 434 -0.74 14.58 -10.69
CA THR A 434 -1.73 13.74 -10.02
C THR A 434 -1.75 12.36 -10.67
N ARG A 435 -1.48 11.31 -9.89
CA ARG A 435 -1.54 9.93 -10.38
C ARG A 435 -2.96 9.60 -10.86
N PRO A 436 -3.11 8.83 -11.96
CA PRO A 436 -4.42 8.40 -12.41
C PRO A 436 -5.08 7.53 -11.33
N LEU A 437 -6.26 7.94 -10.89
CA LEU A 437 -7.14 7.18 -10.02
C LEU A 437 -8.17 6.48 -10.90
N ILE A 438 -8.35 5.18 -10.69
CA ILE A 438 -9.44 4.43 -11.32
C ILE A 438 -10.60 4.43 -10.32
N PRO A 439 -11.67 5.21 -10.55
CA PRO A 439 -12.80 5.29 -9.64
C PRO A 439 -13.59 3.97 -9.63
N ASN A 440 -13.91 3.51 -8.44
CA ASN A 440 -14.80 2.38 -8.19
C ASN A 440 -16.18 2.92 -7.78
N PHE A 441 -17.11 2.87 -8.72
CA PHE A 441 -18.46 3.38 -8.49
C PHE A 441 -19.33 2.34 -7.77
N VAL A 442 -19.72 2.65 -6.54
CA VAL A 442 -20.90 2.05 -5.91
C VAL A 442 -22.10 2.89 -6.31
N THR A 443 -23.19 2.26 -6.75
CA THR A 443 -24.40 3.03 -7.10
C THR A 443 -24.94 3.74 -5.85
N PRO A 444 -25.37 5.01 -5.94
CA PRO A 444 -25.85 5.76 -4.77
C PRO A 444 -26.99 5.05 -4.02
N VAL A 445 -27.87 4.37 -4.76
CA VAL A 445 -28.95 3.54 -4.21
C VAL A 445 -28.41 2.37 -3.38
N SER A 446 -27.41 1.64 -3.89
CA SER A 446 -26.78 0.53 -3.14
C SER A 446 -26.09 1.06 -1.88
N HIS A 447 -25.43 2.20 -1.96
CA HIS A 447 -24.76 2.82 -0.81
C HIS A 447 -25.75 3.21 0.28
N ALA A 448 -26.85 3.90 -0.04
CA ALA A 448 -27.89 4.24 0.95
C ALA A 448 -28.50 2.99 1.59
N GLN A 449 -28.83 1.98 0.78
CA GLN A 449 -29.41 0.73 1.28
C GLN A 449 -28.48 0.03 2.26
N GLN A 450 -27.19 -0.09 1.94
CA GLN A 450 -26.22 -0.72 2.82
C GLN A 450 -26.04 0.09 4.11
N ARG A 451 -25.91 1.41 4.03
CA ARG A 451 -25.75 2.28 5.19
C ARG A 451 -26.93 2.14 6.15
N THR A 452 -28.16 2.18 5.64
CA THR A 452 -29.37 2.00 6.45
C THR A 452 -29.48 0.58 6.99
N SER A 453 -29.13 -0.44 6.20
CA SER A 453 -29.09 -1.82 6.67
C SER A 453 -28.14 -2.01 7.84
N PHE A 454 -26.91 -1.49 7.77
CA PHE A 454 -25.95 -1.59 8.87
C PHE A 454 -26.42 -0.83 10.11
N LEU A 455 -27.02 0.35 9.97
CA LEU A 455 -27.56 1.08 11.12
C LEU A 455 -28.63 0.24 11.86
N VAL A 456 -29.55 -0.36 11.12
CA VAL A 456 -30.60 -1.22 11.68
C VAL A 456 -29.99 -2.44 12.37
N LYS A 457 -29.00 -3.08 11.75
CA LYS A 457 -28.32 -4.25 12.35
C LYS A 457 -27.59 -3.90 13.64
N ILE A 458 -26.83 -2.80 13.66
CA ILE A 458 -26.14 -2.32 14.87
C ILE A 458 -27.15 -2.10 16.00
N ILE A 459 -28.27 -1.41 15.72
CA ILE A 459 -29.33 -1.18 16.72
C ILE A 459 -29.94 -2.51 17.18
N ALA A 460 -30.24 -3.42 16.26
CA ALA A 460 -30.80 -4.73 16.59
C ALA A 460 -29.85 -5.57 17.48
N ASN A 461 -28.55 -5.56 17.18
CA ASN A 461 -27.53 -6.23 17.97
C ASN A 461 -27.51 -5.64 19.39
N LEU A 462 -27.66 -4.33 19.54
CA LEU A 462 -27.65 -3.67 20.85
C LEU A 462 -28.94 -3.85 21.69
N HIS A 463 -30.02 -4.38 21.12
CA HIS A 463 -31.29 -4.59 21.84
C HIS A 463 -31.46 -6.00 22.44
N CYS A 464 -30.53 -6.93 22.18
CA CYS A 464 -30.64 -8.30 22.67
C CYS A 464 -29.72 -8.54 23.88
N PHE A 465 -30.27 -8.67 25.09
CA PHE A 465 -29.48 -9.10 26.24
C PHE A 465 -29.12 -10.58 26.12
N VAL A 466 -27.82 -10.91 26.19
CA VAL A 466 -27.32 -12.29 26.14
C VAL A 466 -26.79 -12.67 27.53
N PRO A 467 -27.53 -13.44 28.35
CA PRO A 467 -27.22 -13.65 29.77
C PRO A 467 -25.86 -14.27 30.09
N ASN A 468 -25.24 -14.97 29.13
CA ASN A 468 -23.95 -15.64 29.31
C ASN A 468 -22.76 -14.81 28.78
N VAL A 469 -23.02 -13.64 28.20
CA VAL A 469 -22.04 -12.78 27.51
C VAL A 469 -22.05 -11.39 28.11
N CYS A 470 -23.24 -10.85 28.40
CA CYS A 470 -23.43 -9.57 29.03
C CYS A 470 -23.43 -9.71 30.56
N GLU A 471 -22.82 -8.75 31.26
CA GLU A 471 -22.84 -8.74 32.72
C GLU A 471 -24.27 -8.47 33.21
N GLU A 472 -24.68 -9.02 34.36
CA GLU A 472 -26.06 -8.83 34.85
C GLU A 472 -26.41 -7.35 35.11
N GLN A 473 -25.39 -6.54 35.42
CA GLN A 473 -25.50 -5.09 35.58
C GLN A 473 -25.86 -4.37 34.27
N GLU A 474 -25.55 -5.00 33.13
CA GLU A 474 -25.83 -4.47 31.79
C GLU A 474 -27.26 -4.72 31.33
N ARG A 475 -28.03 -5.55 32.04
CA ARG A 475 -29.40 -5.91 31.67
C ARG A 475 -30.32 -4.70 31.45
N ASN A 476 -30.08 -3.61 32.17
CA ASN A 476 -30.87 -2.38 32.07
C ASN A 476 -30.45 -1.47 30.90
N TYR A 477 -29.36 -1.78 30.19
CA TYR A 477 -28.93 -1.04 29.00
C TYR A 477 -29.59 -1.56 27.71
N PHE A 478 -30.12 -2.78 27.72
CA PHE A 478 -30.90 -3.40 26.65
C PHE A 478 -32.40 -3.10 26.82
#